data_AF-A0AB36T8P6-F1
#
_entry.id   AF-A0AB36T8P6-F1
#
_cell.length_a   1.000
_cell.length_b   1.000
_cell.length_c   1.000
_cell.angle_alpha   90.00
_cell.angle_beta   90.00
_cell.angle_gamma   90.00
#
_symmetry.space_group_name_H-M   'P 1'
#
loop_
_entity.id
_entity.type
_entity.pdbx_description
1 polymer ?
#
loop_
_entity_poly.entity_id
_entity_poly.type
_entity_poly.pdbx_seq_one_letter_code
_entity_poly.pdbx_strand_id
1 'polypeptide(L)'
;MTNRDEFSASVKKKLASRAGYVCSFPACVELTIGPASNEQGTVMTGEAAHITAASPNGPRYDPMMSPIERKSVSNGIWMCKKHARVIDVDKTQYTVPELKKWKESHETKIKYQQQGIKINKGFLTKIKISNIARIHGEENVDLGKNTLLFGNMSTGKSIICELIAGLEKNQLLWRWKQKRNVGNTYAEIEIFDGEITSFMVNVYEKQIRYYVNSNEYPLINPTYSVVYLNETFRYNSEASKPFIEQYADYFNLTVNDMLNVINLKGDIGIKLVSDYYFKDNDLLVREYPSQTNALDYKALSSSEKQRINIEIGSKVAHVLSNSKPTILIIEHDSFSSFDKSNRETLFTTINNSKLPYQTLLTVYSYDDTIEMNNFNIYEHKEINGTVKIMKNNSNDI
;
A
#
# COMPACT_ATOMS: atom_id res chain seq x y z
N MET A 1 -22.01 46.21 -1.71
CA MET A 1 -21.77 44.78 -1.97
C MET A 1 -20.28 44.53 -1.87
N THR A 2 -19.81 43.83 -0.84
CA THR A 2 -18.39 43.53 -0.69
C THR A 2 -17.99 42.46 -1.71
N ASN A 3 -17.03 42.79 -2.60
CA ASN A 3 -16.42 41.90 -3.59
C ASN A 3 -15.70 40.73 -2.90
N ARG A 4 -16.46 39.73 -2.43
CA ARG A 4 -15.90 38.49 -1.89
C ARG A 4 -15.70 37.51 -3.03
N ASP A 5 -14.49 36.96 -3.14
CA ASP A 5 -14.10 36.02 -4.18
C ASP A 5 -14.68 34.61 -3.94
N GLU A 6 -16.00 34.51 -4.00
CA GLU A 6 -16.76 33.28 -3.72
C GLU A 6 -16.58 32.21 -4.80
N PHE A 7 -16.58 30.95 -4.37
CA PHE A 7 -16.59 29.81 -5.28
C PHE A 7 -17.88 29.77 -6.10
N SER A 8 -17.77 29.52 -7.40
CA SER A 8 -18.93 29.23 -8.24
C SER A 8 -19.59 27.90 -7.84
N ALA A 9 -20.85 27.70 -8.22
CA ALA A 9 -21.55 26.44 -7.96
C ALA A 9 -20.80 25.22 -8.55
N SER A 10 -20.18 25.38 -9.73
CA SER A 10 -19.40 24.32 -10.37
C SER A 10 -18.13 23.96 -9.57
N VAL A 11 -17.44 24.96 -9.00
CA VAL A 11 -16.27 24.73 -8.14
C VAL A 11 -16.69 24.03 -6.84
N LYS A 12 -17.79 24.46 -6.20
CA LYS A 12 -18.34 23.81 -5.00
C LYS A 12 -18.67 22.33 -5.26
N LYS A 13 -19.34 22.03 -6.39
CA LYS A 13 -19.66 20.65 -6.79
C LYS A 13 -18.41 19.80 -7.03
N LYS A 14 -17.39 20.36 -7.70
CA LYS A 14 -16.11 19.67 -7.92
C LYS A 14 -15.41 19.35 -6.59
N LEU A 15 -15.34 20.31 -5.66
CA LEU A 15 -14.76 20.09 -4.34
C LEU A 15 -15.48 18.98 -3.57
N ALA A 16 -16.81 19.01 -3.55
CA ALA A 16 -17.62 17.99 -2.90
C ALA A 16 -17.41 16.60 -3.52
N SER A 17 -17.39 16.51 -4.86
CA SER A 17 -17.23 15.24 -5.57
C SER A 17 -15.84 14.64 -5.38
N ARG A 18 -14.78 15.47 -5.41
CA ARG A 18 -13.41 15.02 -5.13
C ARG A 18 -13.24 14.52 -3.71
N ALA A 19 -13.95 15.12 -2.76
CA ALA A 19 -13.98 14.70 -1.37
C ALA A 19 -14.95 13.53 -1.09
N GLY A 20 -15.58 12.96 -2.13
CA GLY A 20 -16.56 11.88 -1.99
C GLY A 20 -17.78 12.28 -1.16
N TYR A 21 -18.07 13.58 -1.06
CA TYR A 21 -19.05 14.16 -0.14
C TYR A 21 -18.81 13.78 1.33
N VAL A 22 -17.55 13.55 1.73
CA VAL A 22 -17.15 13.33 3.13
C VAL A 22 -16.30 14.50 3.59
N CYS A 23 -16.49 14.93 4.83
CA CYS A 23 -15.71 16.00 5.42
C CYS A 23 -14.19 15.70 5.39
N SER A 24 -13.37 16.65 4.93
CA SER A 24 -11.91 16.52 4.88
C SER A 24 -11.18 16.87 6.20
N PHE A 25 -11.92 17.13 7.28
CA PHE A 25 -11.30 17.36 8.60
C PHE A 25 -10.74 16.04 9.17
N PRO A 26 -9.53 16.03 9.76
CA PRO A 26 -8.94 14.80 10.30
C PRO A 26 -9.86 14.05 11.26
N ALA A 27 -9.90 12.71 11.14
CA ALA A 27 -10.78 11.81 11.90
C ALA A 27 -12.30 12.05 11.73
N CYS A 28 -12.74 13.03 10.94
CA CYS A 28 -14.15 13.21 10.61
C CYS A 28 -14.54 12.24 9.48
N VAL A 29 -15.61 11.47 9.70
CA VAL A 29 -16.18 10.54 8.71
C VAL A 29 -17.59 10.94 8.29
N GLU A 30 -17.98 12.19 8.55
CA GLU A 30 -19.33 12.69 8.29
C GLU A 30 -19.60 12.75 6.78
N LEU A 31 -20.58 11.95 6.34
CA LEU A 31 -21.16 12.04 5.01
C LEU A 31 -22.02 13.31 4.93
N THR A 32 -21.73 14.17 3.98
CA THR A 32 -22.33 15.50 3.86
C THR A 32 -23.44 15.58 2.81
N ILE A 33 -23.81 14.45 2.20
CA ILE A 33 -24.89 14.34 1.23
C ILE A 33 -25.83 13.20 1.60
N GLY A 34 -27.12 13.38 1.38
CA GLY A 34 -28.13 12.33 1.54
C GLY A 34 -29.35 12.58 0.66
N PRO A 35 -30.27 11.61 0.58
CA PRO A 35 -31.53 11.80 -0.12
C PRO A 35 -32.40 12.84 0.62
N ALA A 36 -33.14 13.64 -0.13
CA ALA A 36 -34.24 14.42 0.43
C ALA A 36 -35.52 13.56 0.50
N SER A 37 -36.55 14.06 1.19
CA SER A 37 -37.84 13.38 1.27
C SER A 37 -38.55 13.25 -0.09
N ASN A 38 -38.17 14.08 -1.08
CA ASN A 38 -38.61 13.95 -2.46
C ASN A 38 -37.57 13.14 -3.27
N GLU A 39 -38.04 12.35 -4.22
CA GLU A 39 -37.21 11.43 -5.00
C GLU A 39 -36.11 12.14 -5.82
N GLN A 40 -36.36 13.40 -6.22
CA GLN A 40 -35.46 14.16 -7.08
C GLN A 40 -34.41 14.99 -6.31
N GLY A 41 -34.54 15.11 -4.99
CA GLY A 41 -33.75 16.04 -4.19
C GLY A 41 -32.64 15.37 -3.40
N THR A 42 -31.66 16.19 -3.03
CA THR A 42 -30.59 15.81 -2.11
C THR A 42 -30.50 16.83 -0.98
N VAL A 43 -30.08 16.37 0.19
CA VAL A 43 -29.74 17.22 1.33
C VAL A 43 -28.23 17.33 1.41
N MET A 44 -27.71 18.57 1.43
CA MET A 44 -26.28 18.87 1.54
C MET A 44 -25.99 19.56 2.88
N THR A 45 -25.17 18.94 3.72
CA THR A 45 -24.70 19.49 5.00
C THR A 45 -23.23 19.93 4.96
N GLY A 46 -22.59 19.81 3.80
CA GLY A 46 -21.22 20.22 3.55
C GLY A 46 -21.11 21.58 2.87
N GLU A 47 -19.94 22.19 2.99
CA GLU A 47 -19.59 23.46 2.38
C GLU A 47 -18.14 23.45 1.86
N ALA A 48 -17.91 24.25 0.82
CA ALA A 48 -16.58 24.52 0.30
C ALA A 48 -15.99 25.68 1.11
N ALA A 49 -15.04 25.36 2.00
CA ALA A 49 -14.30 26.34 2.77
C ALA A 49 -13.06 26.80 1.99
N HIS A 50 -12.72 28.07 2.16
CA HIS A 50 -11.51 28.67 1.58
C HIS A 50 -10.29 28.34 2.46
N ILE A 51 -9.21 27.86 1.84
CA ILE A 51 -7.92 27.67 2.50
C ILE A 51 -7.29 29.05 2.80
N THR A 52 -7.17 29.91 1.78
CA THR A 52 -6.89 31.35 1.93
C THR A 52 -8.16 32.15 1.68
N ALA A 53 -8.46 33.14 2.54
CA ALA A 53 -9.74 33.84 2.50
C ALA A 53 -10.09 34.48 1.15
N ALA A 54 -11.40 34.48 0.86
CA ALA A 54 -12.00 35.15 -0.28
C ALA A 54 -12.00 36.68 -0.19
N SER A 55 -11.54 37.29 0.90
CA SER A 55 -11.51 38.74 1.10
C SER A 55 -10.40 39.18 2.06
N PRO A 56 -9.92 40.44 1.96
CA PRO A 56 -8.77 40.95 2.73
C PRO A 56 -8.80 40.77 4.25
N ASN A 57 -10.00 40.78 4.84
CA ASN A 57 -10.18 40.67 6.29
C ASN A 57 -10.48 39.24 6.76
N GLY A 58 -10.51 38.27 5.85
CA GLY A 58 -10.81 36.89 6.19
C GLY A 58 -9.61 36.12 6.75
N PRO A 59 -9.84 34.91 7.30
CA PRO A 59 -8.78 34.03 7.79
C PRO A 59 -7.74 33.72 6.72
N ARG A 60 -6.44 33.83 7.06
CA ARG A 60 -5.33 33.46 6.17
C ARG A 60 -5.38 34.15 4.79
N TYR A 61 -5.88 35.38 4.71
CA TYR A 61 -5.91 36.12 3.44
C TYR A 61 -4.49 36.29 2.90
N ASP A 62 -4.31 35.97 1.62
CA ASP A 62 -3.08 36.18 0.88
C ASP A 62 -3.29 37.32 -0.14
N PRO A 63 -2.66 38.50 0.05
CA PRO A 63 -2.77 39.62 -0.87
C PRO A 63 -2.09 39.36 -2.23
N MET A 64 -1.15 38.41 -2.29
CA MET A 64 -0.44 38.06 -3.53
C MET A 64 -1.26 37.10 -4.40
N MET A 65 -2.25 36.42 -3.82
CA MET A 65 -3.13 35.51 -4.57
C MET A 65 -4.11 36.30 -5.44
N SER A 66 -4.26 35.92 -6.70
CA SER A 66 -5.22 36.55 -7.60
C SER A 66 -6.67 36.16 -7.28
N PRO A 67 -7.67 36.94 -7.71
CA PRO A 67 -9.08 36.55 -7.60
C PRO A 67 -9.42 35.22 -8.28
N ILE A 68 -8.71 34.87 -9.36
CA ILE A 68 -8.90 33.61 -10.09
C ILE A 68 -8.43 32.44 -9.23
N GLU A 69 -7.23 32.55 -8.64
CA GLU A 69 -6.69 31.53 -7.75
C GLU A 69 -7.55 31.38 -6.50
N ARG A 70 -8.01 32.49 -5.89
CA ARG A 70 -8.89 32.44 -4.71
C ARG A 70 -10.19 31.68 -4.95
N LYS A 71 -10.73 31.73 -6.18
CA LYS A 71 -11.96 31.05 -6.62
C LYS A 71 -11.72 29.64 -7.16
N SER A 72 -10.48 29.17 -7.20
CA SER A 72 -10.13 27.89 -7.81
C SER A 72 -10.30 26.70 -6.86
N VAL A 73 -10.39 25.49 -7.43
CA VAL A 73 -10.48 24.24 -6.67
C VAL A 73 -9.26 24.00 -5.77
N SER A 74 -8.07 24.52 -6.14
CA SER A 74 -6.85 24.34 -5.35
C SER A 74 -6.87 25.15 -4.05
N ASN A 75 -7.68 26.21 -3.97
CA ASN A 75 -7.88 27.00 -2.76
C ASN A 75 -9.07 26.54 -1.91
N GLY A 76 -9.78 25.48 -2.32
CA GLY A 76 -10.96 24.99 -1.62
C GLY A 76 -10.73 23.66 -0.92
N ILE A 77 -11.30 23.51 0.28
CA ILE A 77 -11.41 22.24 1.01
C ILE A 77 -12.87 21.96 1.35
N TRP A 78 -13.32 20.72 1.19
CA TRP A 78 -14.70 20.33 1.47
C TRP A 78 -14.85 19.90 2.92
N MET A 79 -15.81 20.48 3.65
CA MET A 79 -16.00 20.19 5.07
C MET A 79 -17.49 20.15 5.43
N CYS A 80 -17.85 19.47 6.52
CA CYS A 80 -19.15 19.70 7.13
C CYS A 80 -19.21 21.11 7.73
N LYS A 81 -20.41 21.68 7.85
CA LYS A 81 -20.62 23.05 8.39
C LYS A 81 -19.91 23.29 9.72
N LYS A 82 -19.87 22.28 10.60
CA LYS A 82 -19.18 22.37 11.90
C LYS A 82 -17.69 22.64 11.72
N HIS A 83 -16.98 21.81 10.96
CA HIS A 83 -15.53 21.92 10.82
C HIS A 83 -15.11 23.11 9.96
N ALA A 84 -15.90 23.45 8.94
CA ALA A 84 -15.68 24.67 8.17
C ALA A 84 -15.70 25.92 9.06
N ARG A 85 -16.65 26.00 9.99
CA ARG A 85 -16.68 27.08 11.00
C ARG A 85 -15.47 27.04 11.94
N VAL A 86 -15.06 25.86 12.39
CA VAL A 86 -13.90 25.70 13.29
C VAL A 86 -12.62 26.25 12.66
N ILE A 87 -12.33 25.89 11.40
CA ILE A 87 -11.10 26.35 10.72
C ILE A 87 -11.10 27.85 10.40
N ASP A 88 -12.26 28.46 10.29
CA ASP A 88 -12.40 29.91 10.07
C ASP A 88 -12.22 30.71 11.36
N VAL A 89 -12.60 30.16 12.52
CA VAL A 89 -12.48 30.83 13.82
C VAL A 89 -11.05 30.77 14.34
N ASP A 90 -10.40 29.60 14.32
CA ASP A 90 -9.03 29.43 14.83
C ASP A 90 -7.98 29.42 13.70
N LYS A 91 -7.77 30.58 13.09
CA LYS A 91 -6.83 30.73 11.98
C LYS A 91 -5.36 30.52 12.35
N THR A 92 -5.03 30.57 13.64
CA THR A 92 -3.69 30.37 14.18
C THR A 92 -3.34 28.90 14.30
N GLN A 93 -4.31 28.09 14.74
CA GLN A 93 -4.15 26.64 14.78
C GLN A 93 -4.15 26.06 13.37
N TYR A 94 -5.11 26.45 12.52
CA TYR A 94 -5.30 25.85 11.20
C TYR A 94 -4.63 26.66 10.11
N THR A 95 -3.39 26.31 9.77
CA THR A 95 -2.57 27.05 8.81
C THR A 95 -2.86 26.68 7.34
N VAL A 96 -2.43 27.52 6.39
CA VAL A 96 -2.56 27.22 4.94
C VAL A 96 -1.89 25.89 4.54
N PRO A 97 -0.62 25.63 4.95
CA PRO A 97 0.04 24.36 4.61
C PRO A 97 -0.71 23.14 5.17
N GLU A 98 -1.20 23.23 6.41
CA GLU A 98 -1.92 22.15 7.07
C GLU A 98 -3.25 21.83 6.36
N LEU A 99 -4.05 22.84 6.02
CA LEU A 99 -5.30 22.64 5.29
C LEU A 99 -5.06 22.06 3.88
N LYS A 100 -3.97 22.44 3.21
CA LYS A 100 -3.56 21.83 1.94
C LYS A 100 -3.19 20.35 2.14
N LYS A 101 -2.42 20.02 3.19
CA LYS A 101 -2.08 18.63 3.55
C LYS A 101 -3.34 17.80 3.78
N TRP A 102 -4.32 18.33 4.51
CA TRP A 102 -5.58 17.62 4.79
C TRP A 102 -6.42 17.40 3.54
N LYS A 103 -6.52 18.39 2.66
CA LYS A 103 -7.20 18.25 1.36
C LYS A 103 -6.59 17.12 0.55
N GLU A 104 -5.26 17.14 0.37
CA GLU A 104 -4.53 16.13 -0.39
C GLU A 104 -4.67 14.73 0.21
N SER A 105 -4.49 14.64 1.54
CA SER A 105 -4.67 13.42 2.32
C SER A 105 -6.08 12.83 2.14
N HIS A 106 -7.11 13.66 2.27
CA HIS A 106 -8.50 13.22 2.12
C HIS A 106 -8.84 12.80 0.69
N GLU A 107 -8.47 13.59 -0.31
CA GLU A 107 -8.72 13.24 -1.72
C GLU A 107 -7.99 11.95 -2.12
N THR A 108 -6.79 11.72 -1.59
CA THR A 108 -6.05 10.45 -1.72
C THR A 108 -6.82 9.29 -1.10
N LYS A 109 -7.36 9.49 0.12
CA LYS A 109 -8.27 8.55 0.78
C LYS A 109 -9.46 8.18 -0.09
N ILE A 110 -10.15 9.17 -0.65
CA ILE A 110 -11.33 8.96 -1.49
C ILE A 110 -10.97 8.19 -2.76
N LYS A 111 -9.85 8.54 -3.41
CA LYS A 111 -9.32 7.81 -4.56
C LYS A 111 -9.12 6.32 -4.24
N TYR A 112 -8.49 6.01 -3.11
CA TYR A 112 -8.28 4.62 -2.71
C TYR A 112 -9.59 3.90 -2.33
N GLN A 113 -10.51 4.55 -1.63
CA GLN A 113 -11.82 3.98 -1.33
C GLN A 113 -12.62 3.66 -2.59
N GLN A 114 -12.54 4.52 -3.61
CA GLN A 114 -13.16 4.28 -4.92
C GLN A 114 -12.60 3.03 -5.60
N GLN A 115 -11.33 2.70 -5.37
CA GLN A 115 -10.66 1.48 -5.82
C GLN A 115 -10.95 0.26 -4.91
N GLY A 116 -11.86 0.39 -3.92
CA GLY A 116 -12.21 -0.69 -2.99
C GLY A 116 -11.19 -0.92 -1.86
N ILE A 117 -10.23 -0.01 -1.68
CA ILE A 117 -9.17 -0.16 -0.68
C ILE A 117 -9.67 0.31 0.70
N LYS A 118 -9.51 -0.56 1.71
CA LYS A 118 -9.83 -0.28 3.11
C LYS A 118 -8.69 0.48 3.80
N ILE A 119 -8.69 1.80 3.65
CA ILE A 119 -7.68 2.71 4.20
C ILE A 119 -7.79 2.98 5.72
N ASN A 120 -8.85 2.52 6.39
CA ASN A 120 -9.13 2.87 7.79
C ASN A 120 -8.08 2.35 8.78
N LYS A 121 -7.17 1.50 8.32
CA LYS A 121 -6.05 1.01 9.12
C LYS A 121 -4.73 1.67 8.75
N GLY A 122 -4.62 2.26 7.56
CA GLY A 122 -3.37 2.70 6.94
C GLY A 122 -3.08 1.96 5.62
N PHE A 123 -2.30 2.58 4.74
CA PHE A 123 -2.01 2.09 3.39
C PHE A 123 -0.69 2.67 2.89
N LEU A 124 0.24 1.83 2.42
CA LEU A 124 1.50 2.31 1.83
C LEU A 124 1.18 2.91 0.46
N THR A 125 1.56 4.17 0.23
CA THR A 125 1.18 4.92 -0.97
C THR A 125 2.30 5.06 -1.97
N LYS A 126 3.55 5.14 -1.49
CA LYS A 126 4.71 5.39 -2.33
C LYS A 126 5.97 4.83 -1.68
N ILE A 127 6.88 4.40 -2.53
CA ILE A 127 8.30 4.29 -2.19
C ILE A 127 9.12 5.11 -3.19
N LYS A 128 9.99 5.94 -2.64
CA LYS A 128 11.02 6.69 -3.36
C LYS A 128 12.37 6.12 -2.98
N ILE A 129 13.23 5.90 -3.96
CA ILE A 129 14.59 5.42 -3.74
C ILE A 129 15.58 6.25 -4.52
N SER A 130 16.75 6.49 -3.95
CA SER A 130 17.79 7.28 -4.59
C SER A 130 19.17 6.72 -4.35
N ASN A 131 19.98 6.70 -5.41
CA ASN A 131 21.40 6.32 -5.38
C ASN A 131 21.65 4.97 -4.69
N ILE A 132 20.88 3.94 -5.06
CA ILE A 132 20.96 2.61 -4.45
C ILE A 132 21.24 1.52 -5.49
N ALA A 133 22.26 0.70 -5.24
CA ALA A 133 22.73 -0.35 -6.13
C ALA A 133 23.01 0.14 -7.56
N ARG A 134 22.16 -0.22 -8.55
CA ARG A 134 22.28 0.19 -9.97
C ARG A 134 21.36 1.37 -10.32
N ILE A 135 20.66 1.94 -9.34
CA ILE A 135 19.79 3.10 -9.53
C ILE A 135 20.60 4.35 -9.23
N HIS A 136 20.88 5.14 -10.26
CA HIS A 136 21.58 6.41 -10.17
C HIS A 136 20.56 7.55 -10.32
N GLY A 137 20.40 8.36 -9.26
CA GLY A 137 19.33 9.34 -9.13
C GLY A 137 18.08 8.81 -8.43
N GLU A 138 17.01 9.59 -8.44
CA GLU A 138 15.74 9.29 -7.78
C GLU A 138 14.80 8.50 -8.71
N GLU A 139 14.22 7.41 -8.20
CA GLU A 139 13.14 6.66 -8.82
C GLU A 139 11.98 6.52 -7.83
N ASN A 140 10.75 6.44 -8.35
CA ASN A 140 9.54 6.44 -7.55
C ASN A 140 8.59 5.31 -8.00
N VAL A 141 7.95 4.65 -7.03
CA VAL A 141 6.90 3.66 -7.26
C VAL A 141 5.69 4.03 -6.41
N ASP A 142 4.59 4.39 -7.07
CA ASP A 142 3.29 4.52 -6.39
C ASP A 142 2.76 3.12 -6.07
N LEU A 143 2.58 2.84 -4.79
CA LEU A 143 2.08 1.57 -4.30
C LEU A 143 0.54 1.57 -4.35
N GLY A 144 0.00 0.58 -5.06
CA GLY A 144 -1.43 0.38 -5.24
C GLY A 144 -1.98 -0.70 -4.30
N LYS A 145 -3.24 -1.08 -4.54
CA LYS A 145 -3.84 -2.25 -3.87
C LYS A 145 -2.99 -3.48 -4.13
N ASN A 146 -2.73 -3.70 -5.41
CA ASN A 146 -1.78 -4.66 -5.92
C ASN A 146 -0.72 -3.89 -6.70
N THR A 147 0.54 -4.25 -6.54
CA THR A 147 1.66 -3.64 -7.26
C THR A 147 2.50 -4.75 -7.87
N LEU A 148 2.84 -4.64 -9.16
CA LEU A 148 3.69 -5.58 -9.88
C LEU A 148 4.96 -4.87 -10.33
N LEU A 149 6.12 -5.39 -9.92
CA LEU A 149 7.41 -4.99 -10.43
C LEU A 149 7.94 -6.08 -11.36
N PHE A 150 8.22 -5.75 -12.61
CA PHE A 150 8.76 -6.72 -13.57
C PHE A 150 10.04 -6.22 -14.24
N GLY A 151 10.75 -7.10 -14.93
CA GLY A 151 11.99 -6.81 -15.65
C GLY A 151 13.10 -7.80 -15.35
N ASN A 152 14.26 -7.62 -15.98
CA ASN A 152 15.37 -8.56 -15.91
C ASN A 152 15.86 -8.85 -14.48
N MET A 153 16.54 -9.98 -14.28
CA MET A 153 17.24 -10.24 -13.02
C MET A 153 18.25 -9.13 -12.71
N SER A 154 18.52 -8.89 -11.43
CA SER A 154 19.48 -7.87 -10.97
C SER A 154 19.14 -6.40 -11.31
N THR A 155 17.91 -6.10 -11.70
CA THR A 155 17.43 -4.71 -11.92
C THR A 155 16.84 -4.04 -10.67
N GLY A 156 17.12 -4.58 -9.48
CA GLY A 156 16.80 -3.91 -8.22
C GLY A 156 15.37 -4.08 -7.69
N LYS A 157 14.54 -4.99 -8.24
CA LYS A 157 13.19 -5.28 -7.70
C LYS A 157 13.21 -5.71 -6.23
N SER A 158 14.11 -6.63 -5.86
CA SER A 158 14.30 -7.10 -4.47
C SER A 158 14.67 -5.98 -3.51
N ILE A 159 15.29 -4.90 -4.00
CA ILE A 159 15.68 -3.74 -3.17
C ILE A 159 14.44 -3.07 -2.63
N ILE A 160 13.42 -2.87 -3.47
CA ILE A 160 12.15 -2.28 -3.06
C ILE A 160 11.47 -3.17 -2.01
N CYS A 161 11.43 -4.48 -2.25
CA CYS A 161 10.89 -5.45 -1.30
C CYS A 161 11.58 -5.38 0.06
N GLU A 162 12.92 -5.39 0.08
CA GLU A 162 13.70 -5.33 1.31
C GLU A 162 13.60 -4.00 2.05
N LEU A 163 13.51 -2.87 1.33
CA LEU A 163 13.36 -1.57 1.97
C LEU A 163 12.00 -1.44 2.66
N ILE A 164 10.93 -1.90 1.99
CA ILE A 164 9.59 -1.94 2.58
C ILE A 164 9.56 -2.91 3.76
N ALA A 165 10.08 -4.13 3.61
CA ALA A 165 10.10 -5.10 4.70
C ALA A 165 11.03 -4.67 5.85
N GLY A 166 12.11 -3.96 5.52
CA GLY A 166 13.18 -3.60 6.41
C GLY A 166 12.86 -2.48 7.39
N LEU A 167 11.82 -1.67 7.15
CA LEU A 167 11.34 -0.71 8.16
C LEU A 167 10.72 -1.40 9.37
N GLU A 168 10.02 -2.52 9.17
CA GLU A 168 9.49 -3.34 10.26
C GLU A 168 10.56 -4.32 10.77
N LYS A 169 11.36 -4.90 9.86
CA LYS A 169 12.33 -5.96 10.14
C LYS A 169 13.75 -5.53 9.76
N ASN A 170 14.37 -4.68 10.59
CA ASN A 170 15.68 -4.06 10.34
C ASN A 170 16.81 -5.03 9.92
N GLN A 171 16.72 -6.31 10.31
CA GLN A 171 17.64 -7.37 9.89
C GLN A 171 17.68 -7.61 8.38
N LEU A 172 16.59 -7.31 7.66
CA LEU A 172 16.53 -7.40 6.19
C LEU A 172 17.36 -6.31 5.51
N LEU A 173 17.74 -5.26 6.24
CA LEU A 173 18.56 -4.18 5.71
C LEU A 173 20.07 -4.46 5.75
N TRP A 174 20.49 -5.69 6.05
CA TRP A 174 21.90 -6.05 6.26
C TRP A 174 22.79 -5.76 5.05
N ARG A 175 22.33 -6.01 3.82
CA ARG A 175 23.09 -5.77 2.58
C ARG A 175 23.43 -4.30 2.40
N TRP A 176 22.54 -3.44 2.88
CA TRP A 176 22.64 -1.98 2.76
C TRP A 176 23.63 -1.40 3.77
N LYS A 177 23.83 -2.06 4.92
CA LYS A 177 24.88 -1.70 5.87
C LYS A 177 26.29 -1.97 5.33
N GLN A 178 26.44 -2.95 4.44
CA GLN A 178 27.75 -3.49 4.05
C GLN A 178 28.34 -2.85 2.79
N LYS A 179 27.51 -2.35 1.86
CA LYS A 179 28.00 -1.80 0.58
C LYS A 179 28.69 -0.46 0.76
N ARG A 180 29.77 -0.23 -0.01
CA ARG A 180 30.32 1.11 -0.29
C ARG A 180 29.30 1.88 -1.11
N ASN A 181 28.31 2.47 -0.45
CA ASN A 181 27.37 3.36 -1.12
C ASN A 181 28.12 4.62 -1.56
N VAL A 182 27.97 4.96 -2.84
CA VAL A 182 28.63 6.12 -3.44
C VAL A 182 27.63 7.28 -3.34
N GLY A 183 27.70 8.06 -2.26
CA GLY A 183 26.85 9.24 -2.05
C GLY A 183 25.73 9.05 -1.02
N ASN A 184 24.76 9.96 -1.06
CA ASN A 184 23.63 9.98 -0.13
C ASN A 184 22.54 9.00 -0.61
N THR A 185 22.61 7.76 -0.16
CA THR A 185 21.60 6.73 -0.47
C THR A 185 20.42 6.88 0.48
N TYR A 186 19.20 6.96 -0.04
CA TYR A 186 18.00 6.92 0.80
C TYR A 186 16.86 6.17 0.15
N ALA A 187 15.97 5.68 1.00
CA ALA A 187 14.65 5.20 0.65
C ALA A 187 13.63 5.90 1.54
N GLU A 188 12.57 6.40 0.95
CA GLU A 188 11.48 7.08 1.63
C GLU A 188 10.18 6.35 1.31
N ILE A 189 9.46 5.90 2.34
CA ILE A 189 8.21 5.16 2.23
C ILE A 189 7.10 5.99 2.86
N GLU A 190 6.07 6.27 2.08
CA GLU A 190 4.89 7.01 2.54
C GLU A 190 3.78 6.05 2.96
N ILE A 191 3.19 6.32 4.12
CA ILE A 191 2.03 5.61 4.65
C ILE A 191 0.92 6.61 4.87
N PHE A 192 -0.27 6.25 4.39
CA PHE A 192 -1.48 7.02 4.54
C PHE A 192 -2.43 6.32 5.52
N ASP A 193 -2.72 6.91 6.67
CA ASP A 193 -3.67 6.40 7.69
C ASP A 193 -4.71 7.45 8.12
N GLY A 194 -4.94 8.44 7.27
CA GLY A 194 -5.72 9.65 7.55
C GLY A 194 -4.90 10.90 7.28
N GLU A 195 -3.59 10.80 7.48
CA GLU A 195 -2.59 11.71 6.96
C GLU A 195 -1.41 10.93 6.35
N ILE A 196 -0.57 11.60 5.57
CA ILE A 196 0.67 11.02 5.07
C ILE A 196 1.74 11.15 6.16
N THR A 197 2.32 10.01 6.53
CA THR A 197 3.56 9.90 7.31
C THR A 197 4.65 9.33 6.40
N SER A 198 5.78 10.04 6.32
CA SER A 198 6.95 9.60 5.57
C SER A 198 7.99 8.98 6.50
N PHE A 199 8.40 7.74 6.20
CA PHE A 199 9.48 7.02 6.86
C PHE A 199 10.67 6.94 5.90
N MET A 200 11.77 7.61 6.25
CA MET A 200 13.00 7.58 5.46
C MET A 200 14.08 6.75 6.15
N VAL A 201 14.72 5.88 5.37
CA VAL A 201 15.98 5.22 5.70
C VAL A 201 17.06 5.87 4.88
N ASN A 202 18.02 6.48 5.55
CA ASN A 202 19.21 7.01 4.92
C ASN A 202 20.41 6.13 5.27
N VAL A 203 21.23 5.80 4.28
CA VAL A 203 22.46 5.05 4.48
C VAL A 203 23.64 5.92 4.05
N TYR A 204 24.41 6.38 5.04
CA TYR A 204 25.56 7.24 4.84
C TYR A 204 26.73 6.74 5.69
N GLU A 205 27.92 6.63 5.09
CA GLU A 205 29.15 6.15 5.78
C GLU A 205 28.97 4.85 6.58
N LYS A 206 28.19 3.89 6.07
CA LYS A 206 27.83 2.61 6.73
C LYS A 206 26.97 2.75 7.99
N GLN A 207 26.47 3.94 8.28
CA GLN A 207 25.45 4.17 9.30
C GLN A 207 24.07 4.21 8.64
N ILE A 208 23.08 3.62 9.32
CA ILE A 208 21.68 3.80 8.96
C ILE A 208 21.11 4.89 9.87
N ARG A 209 20.53 5.92 9.28
CA ARG A 209 19.75 6.94 9.97
C ARG A 209 18.31 6.83 9.53
N TYR A 210 17.41 7.07 10.47
CA TYR A 210 15.99 7.03 10.22
C TYR A 210 15.38 8.40 10.39
N TYR A 211 14.40 8.74 9.56
CA TYR A 211 13.65 9.97 9.70
C TYR A 211 12.15 9.69 9.60
N VAL A 212 11.36 10.40 10.41
CA VAL A 212 9.90 10.42 10.31
C VAL A 212 9.47 11.86 10.11
N ASN A 213 8.79 12.15 8.99
CA ASN A 213 8.40 13.50 8.59
C ASN A 213 9.57 14.51 8.71
N SER A 214 10.73 14.12 8.20
CA SER A 214 12.00 14.87 8.21
C SER A 214 12.73 15.02 9.56
N ASN A 215 12.17 14.56 10.67
CA ASN A 215 12.86 14.54 11.96
C ASN A 215 13.66 13.25 12.12
N GLU A 216 14.89 13.32 12.63
CA GLU A 216 15.74 12.15 12.84
C GLU A 216 15.31 11.34 14.06
N TYR A 217 15.29 10.02 13.94
CA TYR A 217 14.99 9.09 15.03
C TYR A 217 16.05 7.99 15.13
N PRO A 218 16.41 7.55 16.36
CA PRO A 218 17.38 6.49 16.56
C PRO A 218 16.88 5.12 16.09
N LEU A 219 15.56 4.93 16.05
CA LEU A 219 14.88 3.74 15.55
C LEU A 219 13.53 4.14 14.96
N ILE A 220 13.03 3.34 14.02
CA ILE A 220 11.67 3.41 13.52
C ILE A 220 10.91 2.14 13.87
N ASN A 221 9.62 2.29 14.09
CA ASN A 221 8.68 1.21 14.22
C ASN A 221 7.43 1.62 13.43
N PRO A 222 7.37 1.26 12.13
CA PRO A 222 6.32 1.76 11.28
C PRO A 222 4.96 1.17 11.68
N THR A 223 3.88 1.84 11.29
CA THR A 223 2.52 1.49 11.71
C THR A 223 1.90 0.33 10.93
N TYR A 224 2.66 -0.35 10.06
CA TYR A 224 2.22 -1.48 9.22
C TYR A 224 2.94 -2.78 9.57
N SER A 225 2.42 -3.88 9.04
CA SER A 225 3.01 -5.20 9.11
C SER A 225 3.35 -5.76 7.72
N VAL A 226 4.40 -6.57 7.67
CA VAL A 226 4.93 -7.15 6.44
C VAL A 226 5.01 -8.66 6.53
N VAL A 227 4.32 -9.29 5.58
CA VAL A 227 4.52 -10.70 5.25
C VAL A 227 5.39 -10.75 4.00
N TYR A 228 6.68 -11.08 4.17
CA TYR A 228 7.63 -11.13 3.06
C TYR A 228 7.92 -12.58 2.71
N LEU A 229 7.46 -13.02 1.55
CA LEU A 229 7.78 -14.32 0.97
C LEU A 229 8.93 -14.11 -0.02
N ASN A 230 10.14 -14.42 0.42
CA ASN A 230 11.36 -14.40 -0.39
C ASN A 230 11.89 -15.83 -0.59
N GLU A 231 13.05 -15.97 -1.24
CA GLU A 231 13.69 -17.26 -1.52
C GLU A 231 13.95 -18.14 -0.28
N THR A 232 14.02 -17.54 0.91
CA THR A 232 14.24 -18.27 2.18
C THR A 232 12.96 -18.89 2.72
N PHE A 233 11.78 -18.48 2.23
CA PHE A 233 10.49 -19.04 2.63
C PHE A 233 10.21 -20.38 1.95
N ARG A 234 10.81 -21.44 2.48
CA ARG A 234 10.62 -22.81 2.03
C ARG A 234 10.75 -23.79 3.18
N TYR A 235 9.93 -24.84 3.16
CA TYR A 235 10.12 -25.96 4.08
C TYR A 235 11.45 -26.64 3.81
N ASN A 236 12.25 -26.82 4.87
CA ASN A 236 13.48 -27.59 4.82
C ASN A 236 13.24 -28.97 5.47
N SER A 237 13.17 -30.02 4.65
CA SER A 237 12.99 -31.40 5.14
C SER A 237 14.18 -31.95 5.92
N GLU A 238 15.36 -31.35 5.78
CA GLU A 238 16.58 -31.76 6.50
C GLU A 238 16.72 -31.06 7.86
N ALA A 239 15.92 -30.04 8.13
CA ALA A 239 15.96 -29.35 9.42
C ALA A 239 15.41 -30.25 10.54
N SER A 240 15.95 -30.10 11.74
CA SER A 240 15.51 -30.86 12.92
C SER A 240 14.11 -30.47 13.41
N LYS A 241 13.55 -29.37 12.90
CA LYS A 241 12.25 -28.84 13.29
C LYS A 241 11.13 -29.35 12.38
N PRO A 242 9.97 -29.76 12.93
CA PRO A 242 8.77 -30.06 12.15
C PRO A 242 8.32 -28.89 11.27
N PHE A 243 7.49 -29.19 10.26
CA PHE A 243 6.97 -28.19 9.32
C PHE A 243 6.35 -26.98 10.02
N ILE A 244 5.46 -27.23 10.99
CA ILE A 244 4.70 -26.18 11.66
C ILE A 244 5.60 -25.23 12.45
N GLU A 245 6.68 -25.74 13.07
CA GLU A 245 7.64 -24.93 13.81
C GLU A 245 8.46 -24.05 12.87
N GLN A 246 8.91 -24.58 11.72
CA GLN A 246 9.64 -23.79 10.73
C GLN A 246 8.81 -22.60 10.22
N TYR A 247 7.52 -22.81 9.98
CA TYR A 247 6.63 -21.75 9.50
C TYR A 247 6.25 -20.77 10.62
N ALA A 248 6.01 -21.26 11.83
CA ALA A 248 5.77 -20.42 12.99
C ALA A 248 6.97 -19.49 13.25
N ASP A 249 8.20 -20.03 13.21
CA ASP A 249 9.44 -19.26 13.34
C ASP A 249 9.55 -18.21 12.23
N TYR A 250 9.28 -18.58 10.97
CA TYR A 250 9.39 -17.67 9.82
C TYR A 250 8.46 -16.44 9.96
N PHE A 251 7.23 -16.66 10.42
CA PHE A 251 6.24 -15.60 10.63
C PHE A 251 6.32 -14.95 12.02
N ASN A 252 7.24 -15.38 12.88
CA ASN A 252 7.34 -14.95 14.28
C ASN A 252 6.02 -15.13 15.05
N LEU A 253 5.43 -16.32 14.90
CA LEU A 253 4.19 -16.74 15.56
C LEU A 253 4.47 -17.90 16.52
N THR A 254 3.57 -18.13 17.47
CA THR A 254 3.60 -19.41 18.20
C THR A 254 3.11 -20.54 17.28
N VAL A 255 3.48 -21.79 17.58
CA VAL A 255 2.98 -22.97 16.85
C VAL A 255 1.45 -23.02 16.86
N ASN A 256 0.81 -22.68 17.99
CA ASN A 256 -0.65 -22.66 18.11
C ASN A 256 -1.28 -21.57 17.23
N ASP A 257 -0.70 -20.38 17.19
CA ASP A 257 -1.17 -19.31 16.30
C ASP A 257 -1.04 -19.71 14.84
N MET A 258 0.07 -20.34 14.46
CA MET A 258 0.28 -20.84 13.10
C MET A 258 -0.75 -21.92 12.72
N LEU A 259 -1.06 -22.85 13.63
CA LEU A 259 -2.13 -23.85 13.43
C LEU A 259 -3.49 -23.18 13.25
N ASN A 260 -3.80 -22.15 14.05
CA ASN A 260 -5.04 -21.39 13.92
C ASN A 260 -5.12 -20.68 12.58
N VAL A 261 -4.03 -20.06 12.11
CA VAL A 261 -3.95 -19.43 10.78
C VAL A 261 -4.22 -20.45 9.68
N ILE A 262 -3.58 -21.61 9.72
CA ILE A 262 -3.73 -22.64 8.68
C ILE A 262 -5.16 -23.17 8.63
N ASN A 263 -5.74 -23.43 9.80
CA ASN A 263 -7.10 -23.94 9.96
C ASN A 263 -8.20 -22.87 9.84
N LEU A 264 -7.87 -21.64 9.45
CA LEU A 264 -8.87 -20.60 9.18
C LEU A 264 -9.90 -21.10 8.17
N LYS A 265 -11.15 -21.15 8.61
CA LYS A 265 -12.31 -21.51 7.79
C LYS A 265 -12.94 -20.25 7.19
N GLY A 266 -13.56 -20.40 6.03
CA GLY A 266 -14.27 -19.33 5.32
C GLY A 266 -13.54 -18.83 4.09
N ASP A 267 -14.23 -18.01 3.29
CA ASP A 267 -13.63 -17.39 2.12
C ASP A 267 -12.71 -16.22 2.54
N ILE A 268 -11.43 -16.52 2.63
CA ILE A 268 -10.35 -15.56 2.91
C ILE A 268 -9.93 -14.75 1.68
N GLY A 269 -10.59 -14.97 0.54
CA GLY A 269 -10.40 -14.26 -0.70
C GLY A 269 -9.29 -14.82 -1.59
N ILE A 270 -8.30 -15.56 -1.06
CA ILE A 270 -7.28 -16.23 -1.88
C ILE A 270 -7.51 -17.74 -1.92
N LYS A 271 -7.49 -18.33 -3.12
CA LYS A 271 -7.64 -19.77 -3.31
C LYS A 271 -6.78 -20.25 -4.48
N LEU A 272 -5.56 -20.67 -4.17
CA LEU A 272 -4.59 -21.26 -5.10
C LEU A 272 -4.53 -22.78 -4.96
N VAL A 273 -4.98 -23.30 -3.82
CA VAL A 273 -5.01 -24.71 -3.45
C VAL A 273 -6.43 -25.12 -3.10
N SER A 274 -6.75 -26.39 -3.30
CA SER A 274 -8.11 -26.89 -3.05
C SER A 274 -8.42 -27.04 -1.57
N ASP A 275 -7.57 -27.78 -0.84
CA ASP A 275 -7.67 -27.97 0.60
C ASP A 275 -6.34 -28.50 1.21
N TYR A 276 -6.04 -28.14 2.46
CA TYR A 276 -4.92 -28.69 3.23
C TYR A 276 -5.15 -28.57 4.74
N TYR A 277 -4.59 -29.51 5.51
CA TYR A 277 -4.76 -29.62 6.95
C TYR A 277 -3.56 -30.30 7.62
N PHE A 278 -3.40 -30.14 8.93
CA PHE A 278 -2.37 -30.86 9.68
C PHE A 278 -2.86 -32.21 10.19
N LYS A 279 -1.97 -33.21 10.14
CA LYS A 279 -2.10 -34.47 10.85
C LYS A 279 -0.72 -34.90 11.35
N ASP A 280 -0.59 -35.18 12.64
CA ASP A 280 0.64 -35.71 13.25
C ASP A 280 1.91 -34.89 12.92
N ASN A 281 1.80 -33.55 12.90
CA ASN A 281 2.83 -32.55 12.53
C ASN A 281 3.13 -32.38 11.03
N ASP A 282 2.58 -33.23 10.18
CA ASP A 282 2.73 -33.12 8.73
C ASP A 282 1.56 -32.35 8.11
N LEU A 283 1.87 -31.53 7.11
CA LEU A 283 0.86 -30.84 6.31
C LEU A 283 0.40 -31.78 5.19
N LEU A 284 -0.88 -32.12 5.20
CA LEU A 284 -1.52 -32.94 4.19
C LEU A 284 -2.34 -32.05 3.25
N VAL A 285 -2.29 -32.34 1.95
CA VAL A 285 -2.90 -31.54 0.89
C VAL A 285 -3.81 -32.41 0.04
N ARG A 286 -5.01 -31.92 -0.26
CA ARG A 286 -5.95 -32.57 -1.19
C ARG A 286 -6.01 -31.76 -2.47
N GLU A 287 -5.82 -32.41 -3.61
CA GLU A 287 -5.98 -31.79 -4.92
C GLU A 287 -7.39 -32.03 -5.48
N TYR A 288 -7.99 -31.01 -6.08
CA TYR A 288 -9.21 -31.17 -6.86
C TYR A 288 -8.87 -31.74 -8.25
N PRO A 289 -9.66 -32.69 -8.80
CA PRO A 289 -10.93 -33.21 -8.31
C PRO A 289 -10.83 -34.44 -7.39
N SER A 290 -9.63 -34.98 -7.18
CA SER A 290 -9.38 -36.20 -6.40
C SER A 290 -9.49 -35.96 -4.89
N GLN A 291 -10.72 -35.97 -4.36
CA GLN A 291 -10.97 -35.77 -2.93
C GLN A 291 -10.60 -36.95 -2.02
N THR A 292 -10.17 -38.09 -2.57
CA THR A 292 -10.06 -39.36 -1.82
C THR A 292 -8.73 -39.54 -1.09
N ASN A 293 -7.60 -39.08 -1.63
CA ASN A 293 -6.29 -39.24 -1.00
C ASN A 293 -5.60 -37.89 -0.78
N ALA A 294 -5.30 -37.59 0.49
CA ALA A 294 -4.44 -36.47 0.83
C ALA A 294 -2.96 -36.88 0.68
N LEU A 295 -2.15 -36.00 0.10
CA LEU A 295 -0.71 -36.19 -0.06
C LEU A 295 0.05 -35.41 1.02
N ASP A 296 1.15 -35.96 1.49
CA ASP A 296 2.11 -35.21 2.32
C ASP A 296 2.72 -34.07 1.48
N TYR A 297 2.82 -32.88 2.07
CA TYR A 297 3.48 -31.72 1.46
C TYR A 297 4.83 -32.08 0.82
N LYS A 298 5.62 -32.96 1.44
CA LYS A 298 6.92 -33.43 0.93
C LYS A 298 6.81 -34.13 -0.42
N ALA A 299 5.72 -34.85 -0.67
CA ALA A 299 5.48 -35.59 -1.90
C ALA A 299 5.04 -34.71 -3.08
N LEU A 300 4.69 -33.44 -2.83
CA LEU A 300 4.22 -32.51 -3.85
C LEU A 300 5.35 -32.01 -4.77
N SER A 301 4.96 -31.61 -5.98
CA SER A 301 5.84 -30.93 -6.92
C SER A 301 6.28 -29.55 -6.38
N SER A 302 7.40 -29.01 -6.90
CA SER A 302 7.89 -27.69 -6.48
C SER A 302 6.86 -26.58 -6.71
N SER A 303 6.11 -26.64 -7.82
CA SER A 303 5.06 -25.67 -8.15
C SER A 303 3.89 -25.76 -7.18
N GLU A 304 3.43 -26.98 -6.84
CA GLU A 304 2.40 -27.20 -5.81
C GLU A 304 2.82 -26.64 -4.45
N LYS A 305 4.05 -26.95 -4.01
CA LYS A 305 4.62 -26.43 -2.76
C LYS A 305 4.60 -24.91 -2.72
N GLN A 306 4.99 -24.25 -3.82
CA GLN A 306 5.00 -22.79 -3.93
C GLN A 306 3.59 -22.17 -3.90
N ARG A 307 2.58 -22.81 -4.51
CA ARG A 307 1.17 -22.36 -4.40
C ARG A 307 0.68 -22.41 -2.95
N ILE A 308 0.99 -23.49 -2.24
CA ILE A 308 0.64 -23.64 -0.81
C ILE A 308 1.35 -22.58 0.03
N ASN A 309 2.64 -22.35 -0.21
CA ASN A 309 3.43 -21.35 0.51
C ASN A 309 2.81 -19.95 0.34
N ILE A 310 2.48 -19.56 -0.89
CA ILE A 310 1.82 -18.27 -1.14
C ILE A 310 0.47 -18.21 -0.43
N GLU A 311 -0.36 -19.26 -0.49
CA GLU A 311 -1.65 -19.26 0.17
C GLU A 311 -1.54 -19.18 1.71
N ILE A 312 -0.57 -19.87 2.32
CA ILE A 312 -0.29 -19.78 3.76
C ILE A 312 0.18 -18.37 4.14
N GLY A 313 1.15 -17.80 3.40
CA GLY A 313 1.60 -16.42 3.65
C GLY A 313 0.46 -15.40 3.50
N SER A 314 -0.43 -15.65 2.55
CA SER A 314 -1.63 -14.87 2.33
C SER A 314 -2.64 -14.98 3.49
N LYS A 315 -2.83 -16.17 4.08
CA LYS A 315 -3.59 -16.36 5.33
C LYS A 315 -2.98 -15.59 6.51
N VAL A 316 -1.67 -15.63 6.67
CA VAL A 316 -0.97 -14.84 7.71
C VAL A 316 -1.23 -13.35 7.49
N ALA A 317 -1.08 -12.86 6.24
CA ALA A 317 -1.33 -11.46 5.90
C ALA A 317 -2.79 -11.06 6.18
N HIS A 318 -3.75 -11.94 5.90
CA HIS A 318 -5.15 -11.74 6.21
C HIS A 318 -5.37 -11.52 7.71
N VAL A 319 -4.81 -12.38 8.56
CA VAL A 319 -4.96 -12.24 10.03
C VAL A 319 -4.33 -10.94 10.53
N LEU A 320 -3.10 -10.63 10.12
CA LEU A 320 -2.42 -9.40 10.54
C LEU A 320 -3.18 -8.14 10.09
N SER A 321 -3.80 -8.20 8.90
CA SER A 321 -4.59 -7.07 8.37
C SER A 321 -5.82 -6.75 9.21
N ASN A 322 -6.23 -7.63 10.14
CA ASN A 322 -7.32 -7.35 11.06
C ASN A 322 -6.95 -6.29 12.11
N SER A 323 -5.66 -6.11 12.42
CA SER A 323 -5.20 -5.15 13.44
C SER A 323 -4.37 -3.99 12.87
N LYS A 324 -3.56 -4.22 11.82
CA LYS A 324 -2.69 -3.21 11.20
C LYS A 324 -2.87 -3.16 9.68
N PRO A 325 -2.44 -2.09 8.99
CA PRO A 325 -2.10 -2.18 7.57
C PRO A 325 -1.15 -3.33 7.37
N THR A 326 -1.40 -4.15 6.35
CA THR A 326 -0.52 -5.25 6.02
C THR A 326 -0.20 -5.20 4.55
N ILE A 327 1.06 -5.49 4.22
CA ILE A 327 1.50 -5.75 2.86
C ILE A 327 2.08 -7.16 2.78
N LEU A 328 1.58 -7.93 1.81
CA LEU A 328 2.13 -9.22 1.40
C LEU A 328 3.08 -8.97 0.23
N ILE A 329 4.36 -9.26 0.43
CA ILE A 329 5.38 -9.17 -0.61
C ILE A 329 5.68 -10.59 -1.09
N ILE A 330 5.46 -10.84 -2.39
CA ILE A 330 5.74 -12.13 -3.03
C ILE A 330 6.83 -11.92 -4.06
N GLU A 331 8.04 -12.36 -3.73
CA GLU A 331 9.18 -12.23 -4.63
C GLU A 331 9.23 -13.37 -5.65
N HIS A 332 9.62 -13.05 -6.90
CA HIS A 332 9.70 -13.99 -8.02
C HIS A 332 10.37 -15.31 -7.65
N ASP A 333 11.49 -15.24 -6.92
CA ASP A 333 12.31 -16.40 -6.56
C ASP A 333 11.52 -17.40 -5.70
N SER A 334 10.55 -16.92 -4.93
CA SER A 334 9.65 -17.72 -4.09
C SER A 334 8.66 -18.56 -4.91
N PHE A 335 8.42 -18.21 -6.17
CA PHE A 335 7.50 -18.90 -7.08
C PHE A 335 8.09 -19.14 -8.48
N SER A 336 9.42 -19.22 -8.56
CA SER A 336 10.17 -19.37 -9.81
C SER A 336 9.84 -20.65 -10.59
N SER A 337 9.27 -21.68 -9.92
CA SER A 337 8.89 -22.94 -10.57
C SER A 337 7.47 -22.94 -11.16
N PHE A 338 6.73 -21.83 -11.01
CA PHE A 338 5.42 -21.71 -11.66
C PHE A 338 5.57 -21.77 -13.18
N ASP A 339 4.71 -22.52 -13.84
CA ASP A 339 4.52 -22.40 -15.28
C ASP A 339 3.68 -21.15 -15.62
N LYS A 340 3.37 -20.97 -16.90
CA LYS A 340 2.56 -19.84 -17.38
C LYS A 340 1.17 -19.84 -16.75
N SER A 341 0.51 -21.01 -16.70
CA SER A 341 -0.86 -21.16 -16.17
C SER A 341 -0.95 -20.88 -14.67
N ASN A 342 0.03 -21.32 -13.88
CA ASN A 342 0.09 -21.05 -12.44
C ASN A 342 0.34 -19.57 -12.14
N ARG A 343 1.17 -18.89 -12.94
CA ARG A 343 1.34 -17.43 -12.82
C ARG A 343 0.06 -16.66 -13.17
N GLU A 344 -0.60 -17.04 -14.26
CA GLU A 344 -1.89 -16.48 -14.65
C GLU A 344 -2.95 -16.66 -13.57
N THR A 345 -3.01 -17.85 -12.99
CA THR A 345 -3.91 -18.15 -11.86
C THR A 345 -3.60 -17.24 -10.67
N LEU A 346 -2.33 -17.10 -10.28
CA LEU A 346 -1.93 -16.23 -9.17
C LEU A 346 -2.36 -14.77 -9.41
N PHE A 347 -2.07 -14.23 -10.60
CA PHE A 347 -2.41 -12.84 -10.92
C PHE A 347 -3.93 -12.64 -10.98
N THR A 348 -4.65 -13.55 -11.62
CA THR A 348 -6.12 -13.50 -11.74
C THR A 348 -6.77 -13.57 -10.36
N THR A 349 -6.30 -14.48 -9.49
CA THR A 349 -6.76 -14.55 -8.10
C THR A 349 -6.53 -13.21 -7.43
N ILE A 350 -5.30 -12.69 -7.36
CA ILE A 350 -5.01 -11.42 -6.68
C ILE A 350 -5.80 -10.24 -7.27
N ASN A 351 -5.99 -10.18 -8.59
CA ASN A 351 -6.73 -9.12 -9.26
C ASN A 351 -8.22 -9.11 -8.89
N ASN A 352 -8.82 -10.30 -8.79
CA ASN A 352 -10.27 -10.47 -8.57
C ASN A 352 -10.64 -10.56 -7.08
N SER A 353 -9.66 -10.82 -6.22
CA SER A 353 -9.87 -11.00 -4.78
C SER A 353 -10.04 -9.66 -4.06
N LYS A 354 -11.00 -9.60 -3.14
CA LYS A 354 -11.16 -8.49 -2.19
C LYS A 354 -10.28 -8.66 -0.96
N LEU A 355 -8.98 -8.91 -1.19
CA LEU A 355 -8.02 -9.15 -0.10
C LEU A 355 -8.00 -7.95 0.85
N PRO A 356 -7.86 -8.12 2.17
CA PRO A 356 -7.84 -6.99 3.11
C PRO A 356 -6.47 -6.30 3.26
N TYR A 357 -5.41 -6.77 2.57
CA TYR A 357 -4.03 -6.25 2.63
C TYR A 357 -3.50 -5.87 1.25
N GLN A 358 -2.44 -5.07 1.18
CA GLN A 358 -1.75 -4.76 -0.07
C GLN A 358 -0.93 -5.94 -0.56
N THR A 359 -0.74 -6.04 -1.87
CA THR A 359 0.20 -7.01 -2.45
C THR A 359 1.29 -6.30 -3.26
N LEU A 360 2.52 -6.78 -3.13
CA LEU A 360 3.65 -6.40 -3.97
C LEU A 360 4.26 -7.67 -4.55
N LEU A 361 4.20 -7.81 -5.87
CA LEU A 361 4.73 -8.96 -6.59
C LEU A 361 5.94 -8.55 -7.41
N THR A 362 6.94 -9.41 -7.47
CA THR A 362 8.05 -9.25 -8.43
C THR A 362 8.09 -10.41 -9.41
N VAL A 363 8.39 -10.13 -10.68
CA VAL A 363 8.51 -11.14 -11.73
C VAL A 363 9.61 -10.77 -12.73
N TYR A 364 10.05 -11.74 -13.54
CA TYR A 364 10.91 -11.45 -14.69
C TYR A 364 10.11 -10.76 -15.81
N SER A 365 9.00 -11.36 -16.19
CA SER A 365 8.03 -10.85 -17.16
C SER A 365 6.63 -11.33 -16.80
N TYR A 366 5.61 -10.75 -17.42
CA TYR A 366 4.22 -11.20 -17.33
C TYR A 366 3.57 -11.14 -18.71
N ASP A 367 2.45 -11.85 -18.87
CA ASP A 367 1.65 -11.79 -20.09
C ASP A 367 0.77 -10.53 -20.04
N ASP A 368 1.00 -9.60 -20.96
CA ASP A 368 0.31 -8.32 -21.03
C ASP A 368 -1.14 -8.44 -21.53
N THR A 369 -1.55 -9.62 -21.99
CA THR A 369 -2.96 -9.91 -22.32
C THR A 369 -3.84 -10.14 -21.08
N ILE A 370 -3.24 -10.32 -19.90
CA ILE A 370 -3.98 -10.49 -18.64
C ILE A 370 -4.52 -9.12 -18.19
N GLU A 371 -5.83 -9.04 -17.92
CA GLU A 371 -6.44 -7.85 -17.36
C GLU A 371 -5.91 -7.58 -15.94
N MET A 372 -5.15 -6.50 -15.79
CA MET A 372 -4.44 -6.14 -14.56
C MET A 372 -4.90 -4.78 -14.02
N ASN A 373 -6.19 -4.48 -14.19
CA ASN A 373 -6.77 -3.16 -13.89
C ASN A 373 -6.65 -2.75 -12.40
N ASN A 374 -6.49 -3.71 -11.49
CA ASN A 374 -6.27 -3.42 -10.06
C ASN A 374 -4.79 -3.40 -9.65
N PHE A 375 -3.87 -3.43 -10.62
CA PHE A 375 -2.44 -3.38 -10.39
C PHE A 375 -1.83 -2.04 -10.80
N ASN A 376 -0.98 -1.50 -9.94
CA ASN A 376 0.06 -0.58 -10.39
C ASN A 376 1.24 -1.41 -10.92
N ILE A 377 1.61 -1.23 -12.18
CA ILE A 377 2.63 -2.04 -12.85
C ILE A 377 3.86 -1.17 -13.17
N TYR A 378 5.05 -1.66 -12.84
CA TYR A 378 6.31 -0.97 -13.11
C TYR A 378 7.35 -1.90 -13.75
N GLU A 379 7.94 -1.44 -14.86
CA GLU A 379 9.07 -2.07 -15.51
C GLU A 379 10.38 -1.54 -14.91
N HIS A 380 11.25 -2.45 -14.49
CA HIS A 380 12.64 -2.17 -14.13
C HIS A 380 13.55 -2.47 -15.32
N LYS A 381 14.10 -1.42 -15.93
CA LYS A 381 14.93 -1.52 -17.13
C LYS A 381 16.28 -0.84 -16.94
N GLU A 382 17.34 -1.48 -17.40
CA GLU A 382 18.66 -0.84 -17.46
C GLU A 382 18.76 0.03 -18.72
N ILE A 383 19.04 1.31 -18.52
CA ILE A 383 19.18 2.33 -19.57
C ILE A 383 20.47 3.10 -19.29
N ASN A 384 21.42 3.07 -20.23
CA ASN A 384 22.70 3.78 -20.11
C ASN A 384 23.46 3.48 -18.80
N GLY A 385 23.43 2.22 -18.34
CA GLY A 385 24.12 1.78 -17.12
C GLY A 385 23.43 2.13 -15.79
N THR A 386 22.24 2.74 -15.83
CA THR A 386 21.38 2.91 -14.65
C THR A 386 20.08 2.14 -14.81
N VAL A 387 19.56 1.58 -13.72
CA VAL A 387 18.19 1.09 -13.67
C VAL A 387 17.23 2.29 -13.61
N LYS A 388 16.19 2.23 -14.44
CA LYS A 388 15.01 3.11 -14.43
C LYS A 388 13.76 2.30 -14.11
N ILE A 389 12.86 2.90 -13.36
CA ILE A 389 11.59 2.29 -12.95
C ILE A 389 10.46 3.05 -13.64
N MET A 390 9.89 2.43 -14.66
CA MET A 390 8.91 3.07 -15.54
C MET A 390 7.52 2.51 -15.24
N LYS A 391 6.56 3.38 -14.96
CA LYS A 391 5.17 2.97 -14.82
C LYS A 391 4.65 2.47 -16.16
N ASN A 392 4.07 1.27 -16.19
CA ASN A 392 3.40 0.77 -17.38
C ASN A 392 1.95 1.27 -17.38
N ASN A 393 1.64 2.19 -18.28
CA ASN A 393 0.31 2.83 -18.38
C ASN A 393 -0.67 2.05 -19.26
N SER A 394 -0.36 0.80 -19.62
CA SER A 394 -1.17 0.00 -20.55
C SER A 394 -2.61 -0.30 -20.07
N ASN A 395 -2.98 0.10 -18.85
CA ASN A 395 -4.32 -0.09 -18.26
C ASN A 395 -5.08 1.22 -17.95
N ASP A 396 -4.58 2.39 -18.36
CA ASP A 396 -5.26 3.70 -18.17
C ASP A 396 -6.22 4.06 -19.34
N ILE A 397 -6.92 3.08 -19.93
CA ILE A 397 -7.91 3.29 -21.01
C ILE A 397 -9.34 3.20 -20.48
#